data_AF-A0A5K0XPN0-F1
#
_entry.id   AF-A0A5K0XPN0-F1
#
_cell.length_a   1.000
_cell.length_b   1.000
_cell.length_c   1.000
_cell.angle_alpha   90.00
_cell.angle_beta   90.00
_cell.angle_gamma   90.00
#
_symmetry.space_group_name_H-M   'P 1'
#
loop_
_entity.id
_entity.type
_entity.pdbx_description
1 polymer ?
#
loop_
_entity_poly.entity_id
_entity_poly.type
_entity_poly.pdbx_seq_one_letter_code
_entity_poly.pdbx_strand_id
1 'polypeptide(L)' 'RISLFWFGNIPQIILMDPELVKEVLSNKFGHFSKPPQPAQVKVLARGLANMEGEEWAVQRRRINPVFHLEKLK' A
#
# COMPACT_ATOMS: atom_id res chain seq x y z
N ARG A 1 -13.83 3.02 -15.10
CA ARG A 1 -14.99 3.59 -14.36
C ARG A 1 -14.51 4.09 -13.01
N ILE A 2 -14.91 5.30 -12.62
CA ILE A 2 -14.67 5.88 -11.28
C ILE A 2 -16.00 5.86 -10.53
N SER A 3 -15.99 5.50 -9.25
CA SER A 3 -17.20 5.50 -8.42
C SER A 3 -16.88 5.94 -7.00
N LEU A 4 -17.84 6.57 -6.33
CA LEU A 4 -17.70 7.04 -4.95
C LEU A 4 -18.40 6.07 -4.00
N PHE A 5 -17.74 5.74 -2.90
CA PHE A 5 -18.27 4.93 -1.81
C PHE A 5 -18.00 5.63 -0.48
N TRP A 6 -18.87 5.44 0.51
CA TRP A 6 -18.70 6.00 1.85
C TRP A 6 -18.37 4.89 2.86
N PHE A 7 -17.20 4.97 3.48
CA PHE A 7 -16.83 4.12 4.60
C PHE A 7 -17.02 4.90 5.91
N GLY A 8 -18.17 4.72 6.55
CA GLY A 8 -18.58 5.61 7.65
C GLY A 8 -18.70 7.05 7.14
N ASN A 9 -18.02 7.99 7.79
CA ASN A 9 -17.96 9.40 7.38
C ASN A 9 -16.77 9.73 6.46
N ILE A 10 -16.09 8.71 5.92
CA ILE A 10 -14.92 8.88 5.06
C ILE A 10 -15.29 8.52 3.61
N PRO A 11 -15.32 9.49 2.69
CA PRO A 11 -15.54 9.20 1.27
C PRO A 11 -14.30 8.50 0.68
N GLN A 12 -14.54 7.49 -0.16
CA GLN A 12 -13.51 6.73 -0.86
C GLN A 12 -13.82 6.64 -2.35
N ILE A 13 -12.78 6.72 -3.17
CA ILE A 13 -12.87 6.61 -4.62
C ILE A 13 -12.48 5.18 -5.03
N ILE A 14 -13.36 4.51 -5.75
CA ILE A 14 -13.12 3.21 -6.37
C ILE A 14 -12.67 3.44 -7.81
N LEU A 15 -11.44 3.01 -8.10
CA LEU A 15 -10.84 3.04 -9.43
C LEU A 15 -10.88 1.63 -10.02
N MET A 16 -11.61 1.47 -11.12
CA MET A 16 -11.67 0.19 -11.87
C MET A 16 -10.97 0.25 -13.23
N ASP A 17 -10.45 1.43 -13.58
CA ASP A 17 -9.73 1.67 -14.82
C ASP A 17 -8.25 1.27 -14.65
N PRO A 18 -7.73 0.29 -15.41
CA PRO A 18 -6.37 -0.22 -15.25
C PRO A 18 -5.29 0.85 -15.39
N GLU A 19 -5.47 1.80 -16.30
CA GLU A 19 -4.55 2.90 -16.57
C GLU A 19 -4.45 3.81 -15.35
N LEU A 20 -5.60 4.19 -14.78
CA LEU A 20 -5.65 5.00 -13.55
C LEU A 20 -5.10 4.25 -12.33
N VAL A 21 -5.44 2.95 -12.20
CA VAL A 21 -4.92 2.11 -11.11
C VAL A 21 -3.39 2.04 -11.19
N LYS A 22 -2.82 1.86 -12.38
CA LYS A 22 -1.37 1.84 -12.58
C LYS A 22 -0.75 3.19 -12.23
N GLU A 23 -1.37 4.30 -12.61
CA GLU A 23 -0.88 5.64 -12.29
C GLU A 23 -0.77 5.83 -10.78
N VAL A 24 -1.85 5.55 -10.04
CA VAL A 24 -1.90 5.68 -8.57
C VAL A 24 -0.91 4.73 -7.89
N LEU A 25 -0.90 3.44 -8.27
CA LEU A 25 -0.04 2.44 -7.64
C LEU A 25 1.45 2.62 -7.97
N SER A 26 1.77 3.18 -9.13
CA SER A 26 3.16 3.50 -9.49
C SER A 26 3.73 4.65 -8.67
N ASN A 27 2.84 5.51 -8.11
CA ASN A 27 3.17 6.62 -7.24
C ASN A 27 4.40 7.44 -7.69
N LYS A 28 4.53 7.68 -9.01
CA LYS A 28 5.74 8.26 -9.61
C LYS A 28 6.15 9.59 -9.00
N PHE A 29 5.17 10.37 -8.53
CA PHE A 29 5.37 11.70 -7.96
C PHE A 29 5.29 11.72 -6.43
N GLY A 30 5.09 10.57 -5.78
CA GLY A 30 4.97 10.49 -4.32
C GLY A 30 3.69 11.12 -3.74
N HIS A 31 2.71 11.46 -4.58
CA HIS A 31 1.47 12.12 -4.15
C HIS A 31 0.52 11.19 -3.38
N PHE A 32 0.69 9.88 -3.51
CA PHE A 32 -0.18 8.89 -2.89
C PHE A 32 0.50 8.26 -1.68
N SER A 33 -0.18 8.25 -0.55
CA SER A 33 0.20 7.53 0.67
C SER A 33 -0.76 6.36 0.89
N LYS A 34 -0.40 5.39 1.74
CA LYS A 34 -1.32 4.29 2.06
C LYS A 34 -2.54 4.85 2.81
N PRO A 35 -3.69 4.20 2.69
CA PRO A 35 -4.87 4.62 3.44
C PRO A 35 -4.61 4.64 4.95
N PRO A 36 -5.14 5.63 5.69
CA PRO A 36 -5.00 5.67 7.13
C PRO A 36 -5.65 4.42 7.74
N GLN A 37 -4.85 3.66 8.47
CA GLN A 37 -5.35 2.50 9.19
C GLN A 37 -5.80 2.86 10.61
N PRO A 38 -6.86 2.22 11.13
CA PRO A 38 -7.26 2.38 12.52
C PRO A 38 -6.10 2.07 13.48
N ALA A 39 -6.01 2.80 14.59
CA ALA A 39 -4.91 2.68 15.54
C ALA A 39 -4.72 1.24 16.05
N GLN A 40 -5.82 0.52 16.28
CA GLN A 40 -5.80 -0.89 16.70
C GLN A 40 -5.07 -1.79 15.70
N VAL A 41 -5.21 -1.56 14.39
CA VAL A 41 -4.54 -2.38 13.36
C VAL A 41 -3.04 -2.11 13.35
N LYS A 42 -2.64 -0.84 13.54
CA LYS A 42 -1.22 -0.45 13.62
C LYS A 42 -0.51 -1.06 14.82
N VAL A 43 -1.21 -1.22 15.95
CA VAL A 43 -0.65 -1.87 17.16
C VAL A 43 -0.50 -3.38 16.97
N LEU A 44 -1.51 -4.03 16.38
CA LEU A 44 -1.53 -5.49 16.24
C LEU A 44 -0.62 -6.00 15.12
N ALA A 45 -0.32 -5.17 14.11
CA ALA A 45 0.52 -5.54 12.98
C ALA A 45 1.58 -4.46 12.71
N ARG A 46 2.77 -4.60 13.27
CA ARG A 46 3.94 -3.76 12.89
C ARG A 46 4.70 -4.35 11.70
N GLY A 47 3.95 -4.69 10.64
CA GLY A 47 4.50 -5.33 9.44
C GLY A 47 4.81 -4.34 8.32
N LEU A 48 5.48 -4.83 7.27
CA LEU A 48 5.80 -4.07 6.05
C LEU A 48 4.56 -3.44 5.37
N ALA A 49 3.37 -4.01 5.60
CA ALA A 49 2.11 -3.44 5.12
C ALA A 49 1.81 -2.06 5.74
N ASN A 50 2.30 -1.80 6.96
CA ASN A 50 1.94 -0.62 7.76
C ASN A 50 3.05 0.44 7.84
N MET A 51 4.28 0.09 7.46
CA MET A 51 5.41 1.02 7.35
C MET A 51 5.33 1.85 6.07
N GLU A 52 5.85 3.08 6.08
CA GLU A 52 5.94 3.95 4.90
C GLU A 52 7.34 4.56 4.75
N GLY A 53 7.58 5.22 3.61
CA GLY A 53 8.82 5.97 3.35
C GLY A 53 10.10 5.13 3.48
N GLU A 54 11.10 5.71 4.14
CA GLU A 54 12.44 5.11 4.28
C GLU A 54 12.41 3.84 5.13
N GLU A 55 11.64 3.81 6.24
CA GLU A 55 11.50 2.63 7.09
C GLU A 55 11.01 1.43 6.28
N TRP A 56 10.00 1.65 5.44
CA TRP A 56 9.49 0.64 4.53
C TRP A 56 10.54 0.21 3.49
N ALA A 57 11.25 1.16 2.90
CA ALA A 57 12.26 0.88 1.88
C ALA A 57 13.40 0.01 2.41
N VAL A 58 13.87 0.30 3.64
CA VAL A 58 14.91 -0.48 4.32
C VAL A 58 14.43 -1.90 4.61
N GLN A 59 13.24 -2.05 5.20
CA GLN A 59 12.71 -3.37 5.52
C GLN A 59 12.41 -4.20 4.27
N ARG A 60 11.86 -3.59 3.22
CA ARG A 60 11.61 -4.28 1.95
C ARG A 60 12.91 -4.76 1.31
N ARG A 61 13.97 -3.94 1.30
CA ARG A 61 15.27 -4.33 0.76
C ARG A 61 15.88 -5.53 1.50
N ARG A 62 15.70 -5.61 2.82
CA ARG A 62 16.21 -6.73 3.63
C ARG A 62 15.47 -8.03 3.37
N ILE A 63 14.14 -7.99 3.20
CA ILE A 63 13.33 -9.21 3.06
C ILE A 63 13.22 -9.71 1.62
N ASN A 64 13.37 -8.84 0.61
CA ASN A 64 13.24 -9.21 -0.81
C ASN A 64 14.10 -10.43 -1.25
N PRO A 65 15.34 -10.61 -0.76
CA PRO A 65 16.18 -11.76 -1.11
C PRO A 65 15.59 -13.12 -0.71
N VAL A 66 14.67 -13.15 0.26
CA VAL A 66 13.99 -14.40 0.69
C VAL A 66 12.97 -14.84 -0.36
N PHE A 67 12.39 -13.89 -1.10
CA PHE A 67 11.37 -14.14 -2.13
C PHE A 67 11.97 -14.28 -3.54
N HIS A 68 13.27 -14.56 -3.65
CA HIS A 68 13.87 -14.91 -4.94
C HIS A 68 13.42 -16.31 -5.37
N LEU A 69 13.19 -16.52 -6.67
CA LEU A 69 12.66 -17.79 -7.23
C LEU A 69 13.43 -19.03 -6.75
N GLU A 70 14.76 -18.93 -6.61
CA GLU A 70 15.63 -20.01 -6.14
C GLU A 70 15.35 -20.44 -4.69
N LYS A 71 14.77 -19.56 -3.88
CA LYS A 71 14.46 -19.78 -2.46
C LYS A 71 12.97 -20.05 -2.19
N LEU A 72 12.12 -19.87 -3.20
CA LEU A 72 10.70 -20.20 -3.19
C LEU A 72 10.53 -21.65 -3.64
N LYS A 73 10.88 -22.60 -2.76
CA LYS A 73 10.49 -24.00 -2.95
C LYS A 73 9.06 -24.22 -2.46
#